data_AF-A0A7J3NQ53-F1
#
_entry.id   AF-A0A7J3NQ53-F1
#
_cell.length_a   1.000
_cell.length_b   1.000
_cell.length_c   1.000
_cell.angle_alpha   90.00
_cell.angle_beta   90.00
_cell.angle_gamma   90.00
#
_symmetry.space_group_name_H-M   'P 1'
#
loop_
_entity.id
_entity.type
_entity.pdbx_description
1 polymer ?
#
loop_
_entity_poly.entity_id
_entity_poly.type
_entity_poly.pdbx_seq_one_letter_code
_entity_poly.pdbx_strand_id
1 'polypeptide(L)'
;MAKGIFVLGMLLLIFGIVILVLFPIIGFLGILIGVVFVIVGITTEEAEPAPVPPPPAPVKPETYGSKHGAHKAGSAEVERKLPAPGYVYCPYCGEQIPKTSKFCPNCGAAQD
;
A
#
# COMPACT_ATOMS: atom_id res chain seq x y z
N MET A 1 43.60 -31.02 -26.97
CA MET A 1 42.30 -30.36 -27.26
C MET A 1 41.09 -31.16 -26.72
N ALA A 2 41.04 -32.50 -26.81
CA ALA A 2 39.91 -33.31 -26.32
C ALA A 2 39.65 -33.25 -24.78
N LYS A 3 40.70 -33.08 -23.96
CA LYS A 3 40.59 -33.03 -22.50
C LYS A 3 39.83 -31.80 -21.98
N GLY A 4 39.90 -30.67 -22.68
CA GLY A 4 39.21 -29.44 -22.28
C GLY A 4 37.70 -29.51 -22.47
N ILE A 5 37.24 -30.15 -23.56
CA ILE A 5 35.81 -30.34 -23.85
C ILE A 5 35.17 -31.27 -22.82
N PHE A 6 35.89 -32.31 -22.39
CA PHE A 6 35.43 -33.22 -21.35
C PHE A 6 35.26 -32.54 -19.99
N VAL A 7 36.25 -31.73 -19.59
CA VAL A 7 36.19 -30.98 -18.33
C VAL A 7 35.06 -29.95 -18.36
N LEU A 8 34.91 -29.20 -19.47
CA LEU A 8 33.82 -28.23 -19.63
C LEU A 8 32.45 -28.91 -19.58
N GLY A 9 32.29 -30.06 -20.24
CA GLY A 9 31.06 -30.86 -20.21
C GLY A 9 30.71 -31.33 -18.80
N MET A 10 31.69 -31.83 -18.04
CA MET A 10 31.48 -32.23 -16.65
C MET A 10 31.09 -31.04 -15.76
N LEU A 11 31.70 -29.87 -15.99
CA LEU A 11 31.43 -28.65 -15.23
C LEU A 11 30.02 -28.13 -15.49
N LEU A 12 29.56 -28.15 -16.75
CA LEU A 12 28.19 -27.78 -17.11
C LEU A 12 27.15 -28.78 -16.58
N LEU A 13 27.46 -30.07 -16.58
CA LEU A 13 26.59 -31.10 -16.00
C LEU A 13 26.42 -30.88 -14.49
N ILE A 14 27.53 -30.68 -13.78
CA ILE A 14 27.51 -30.41 -12.33
C ILE A 14 26.74 -29.11 -12.06
N PHE A 15 27.03 -28.04 -12.80
CA PHE A 15 26.35 -26.76 -12.63
C PHE A 15 24.84 -26.88 -12.91
N GLY A 16 24.45 -27.64 -13.93
CA GLY A 16 23.04 -27.94 -14.24
C GLY A 16 22.33 -28.69 -13.12
N ILE A 17 22.96 -29.73 -12.56
CA ILE A 17 22.39 -30.47 -11.41
C ILE A 17 22.31 -29.57 -10.17
N VAL A 18 23.35 -28.77 -9.92
CA VAL A 18 23.39 -27.84 -8.79
C VAL A 18 22.26 -26.81 -8.93
N ILE A 19 22.02 -26.23 -10.10
CA ILE A 19 20.87 -25.34 -10.32
C ILE A 19 19.56 -26.09 -10.16
N LEU A 20 19.43 -27.28 -10.75
CA LEU A 20 18.21 -28.10 -10.68
C LEU A 20 17.83 -28.41 -9.23
N VAL A 21 18.81 -28.64 -8.35
CA VAL A 21 18.58 -28.95 -6.93
C VAL A 21 18.50 -27.68 -6.07
N LEU A 22 19.34 -26.68 -6.30
CA LEU A 22 19.34 -25.44 -5.50
C LEU A 22 18.13 -24.56 -5.79
N PHE A 23 17.70 -24.44 -7.03
CA PHE A 23 16.56 -23.60 -7.41
C PHE A 23 15.26 -23.98 -6.66
N PRO A 24 14.83 -25.26 -6.61
CA PRO A 24 13.66 -25.64 -5.82
C PRO A 24 13.88 -25.49 -4.32
N ILE A 25 15.10 -25.71 -3.80
CA ILE A 25 15.41 -25.50 -2.37
C ILE A 25 15.27 -24.01 -2.02
N ILE A 26 15.86 -23.11 -2.83
CA ILE A 26 15.77 -21.66 -2.63
C ILE A 26 14.32 -21.19 -2.76
N GLY A 27 13.59 -21.68 -3.76
CA GLY A 27 12.17 -21.35 -3.94
C GLY A 27 11.32 -21.82 -2.76
N PHE A 28 11.55 -23.04 -2.29
CA PHE A 28 10.85 -23.59 -1.12
C PHE A 28 11.19 -22.81 0.16
N LEU A 29 12.46 -22.50 0.39
CA LEU A 29 12.88 -21.65 1.53
C LEU A 29 12.24 -20.26 1.45
N GLY A 30 12.17 -19.65 0.26
CA GLY A 30 11.51 -18.35 0.07
C GLY A 30 10.02 -18.39 0.39
N ILE A 31 9.31 -19.43 -0.07
CA ILE A 31 7.89 -19.64 0.26
C ILE A 31 7.72 -19.88 1.76
N LEU A 32 8.54 -20.73 2.37
CA LEU A 32 8.50 -20.98 3.81
C LEU A 32 8.75 -19.70 4.62
N ILE A 33 9.76 -18.92 4.27
CA ILE A 33 10.05 -17.63 4.91
C ILE A 33 8.87 -16.68 4.73
N GLY A 34 8.29 -16.59 3.53
CA GLY A 34 7.10 -15.78 3.27
C GLY A 34 5.91 -16.19 4.12
N VAL A 35 5.62 -17.49 4.22
CA VAL A 35 4.55 -18.04 5.08
C VAL A 35 4.83 -17.74 6.55
N VAL A 36 6.09 -17.90 7.01
CA VAL A 36 6.48 -17.55 8.38
C VAL A 36 6.31 -16.05 8.63
N PHE A 37 6.68 -15.18 7.69
CA PHE A 37 6.46 -13.73 7.82
C PHE A 37 4.97 -13.37 7.88
N VAL A 38 4.13 -14.03 7.08
CA VAL A 38 2.68 -13.85 7.15
C VAL A 38 2.16 -14.31 8.50
N ILE A 39 2.55 -15.50 8.97
CA ILE A 39 2.13 -16.05 10.26
C ILE A 39 2.64 -15.19 11.44
N VAL A 40 3.89 -14.75 11.40
CA VAL A 40 4.46 -13.89 12.45
C VAL A 40 3.81 -12.51 12.41
N GLY A 41 3.58 -11.95 11.22
CA GLY A 41 2.92 -10.66 11.03
C GLY A 41 1.44 -10.64 11.42
N ILE A 42 0.75 -11.79 11.37
CA ILE A 42 -0.59 -11.91 11.98
C ILE A 42 -0.53 -12.12 13.49
N THR A 43 0.58 -12.60 14.06
CA THR A 43 0.72 -12.80 15.52
C THR A 43 1.33 -11.60 16.25
N THR A 44 1.82 -10.58 15.54
CA THR A 44 2.08 -9.25 16.12
C THR A 44 0.77 -8.46 16.21
N GLU A 45 -0.22 -9.07 16.86
CA GLU A 45 -1.35 -8.42 17.51
C GLU A 45 -1.00 -8.24 19.00
N GLU A 46 0.11 -7.56 19.27
CA GLU A 46 0.06 -6.55 20.31
C GLU A 46 0.10 -5.27 19.46
N ALA A 47 -1.02 -4.69 19.02
CA ALA A 47 -2.03 -4.12 19.90
C ALA A 47 -1.39 -3.50 21.17
N GLU A 48 -0.16 -2.98 21.08
CA GLU A 48 -0.01 -1.61 21.54
C GLU A 48 -0.96 -0.81 20.64
N PRO A 49 -2.07 -0.29 21.17
CA PRO A 49 -2.84 0.69 20.45
C PRO A 49 -1.84 1.78 20.10
N ALA A 50 -1.43 1.85 18.83
CA ALA A 50 -0.75 3.02 18.30
C ALA A 50 -1.54 4.20 18.89
N PRO A 51 -0.89 5.13 19.61
CA PRO A 51 -1.58 6.15 20.38
C PRO A 51 -2.59 6.74 19.42
N VAL A 52 -3.85 6.36 19.61
CA VAL A 52 -4.95 6.97 18.89
C VAL A 52 -4.73 8.43 19.26
N PRO A 53 -4.42 9.33 18.30
CA PRO A 53 -4.39 10.73 18.64
C PRO A 53 -5.69 10.95 19.39
N PRO A 54 -5.64 11.49 20.63
CA PRO A 54 -6.81 11.56 21.50
C PRO A 54 -7.97 12.00 20.63
N PRO A 55 -9.10 11.25 20.63
CA PRO A 55 -10.22 11.53 19.74
C PRO A 55 -10.39 13.04 19.73
N PRO A 56 -10.23 13.71 18.57
CA PRO A 56 -10.10 15.16 18.55
C PRO A 56 -11.27 15.70 19.34
N ALA A 57 -10.96 16.27 20.51
CA ALA A 57 -11.96 16.73 21.46
C ALA A 57 -12.98 17.53 20.66
N PRO A 58 -14.29 17.33 20.88
CA PRO A 58 -15.36 17.82 20.01
C PRO A 58 -15.01 19.23 19.52
N VAL A 59 -14.53 19.29 18.28
CA VAL A 59 -13.96 20.52 17.75
C VAL A 59 -15.16 21.38 17.46
N LYS A 60 -15.33 22.38 18.31
CA LYS A 60 -16.41 23.36 18.24
C LYS A 60 -16.44 23.91 16.81
N PRO A 61 -17.63 24.12 16.21
CA PRO A 61 -17.73 24.55 14.82
C PRO A 61 -17.31 26.02 14.70
N GLU A 62 -16.01 26.26 14.53
CA GLU A 62 -15.46 27.61 14.32
C GLU A 62 -15.17 27.79 12.82
N THR A 63 -16.27 28.10 12.10
CA THR A 63 -16.32 29.01 10.94
C THR A 63 -15.10 29.02 9.99
N TYR A 64 -15.09 28.12 8.99
CA TYR A 64 -14.21 28.28 7.82
C TYR A 64 -14.88 29.15 6.76
N GLY A 65 -14.65 30.45 6.87
CA GLY A 65 -15.01 31.45 5.89
C GLY A 65 -14.10 31.38 4.66
N SER A 66 -14.74 31.28 3.49
CA SER A 66 -14.33 31.83 2.19
C SER A 66 -13.35 33.00 2.33
N LYS A 67 -12.29 33.10 1.48
CA LYS A 67 -12.23 33.98 0.28
C LYS A 67 -11.02 33.75 -0.65
N HIS A 68 -11.27 33.94 -1.96
CA HIS A 68 -10.40 34.43 -3.06
C HIS A 68 -9.46 33.48 -3.87
N GLY A 69 -9.96 32.95 -5.00
CA GLY A 69 -9.72 33.49 -6.37
C GLY A 69 -8.42 33.20 -7.18
N ALA A 70 -8.64 32.90 -8.47
CA ALA A 70 -7.77 33.02 -9.67
C ALA A 70 -6.79 31.88 -10.05
N HIS A 71 -7.29 30.89 -10.80
CA HIS A 71 -6.46 30.04 -11.67
C HIS A 71 -6.53 30.50 -13.13
N LYS A 72 -5.38 30.80 -13.74
CA LYS A 72 -5.16 30.74 -15.19
C LYS A 72 -4.07 29.70 -15.52
N ALA A 73 -4.45 28.80 -16.42
CA ALA A 73 -3.72 28.08 -17.48
C ALA A 73 -2.30 27.53 -17.24
N GLY A 74 -2.19 26.20 -17.25
CA GLY A 74 -0.98 25.42 -17.53
C GLY A 74 -1.28 23.93 -17.51
N SER A 75 -1.31 23.29 -18.68
CA SER A 75 -1.84 21.94 -18.92
C SER A 75 -0.80 20.82 -18.69
N ALA A 76 -1.30 19.69 -18.18
CA ALA A 76 -0.80 18.31 -18.35
C ALA A 76 0.39 17.83 -17.47
N GLU A 77 0.12 17.55 -16.19
CA GLU A 77 0.03 16.19 -15.62
C GLU A 77 -0.29 16.31 -14.12
N VAL A 78 -1.57 16.44 -13.79
CA VAL A 78 -2.01 16.40 -12.37
C VAL A 78 -2.19 14.95 -12.00
N GLU A 79 -1.17 14.42 -11.32
CA GLU A 79 -1.22 13.23 -10.48
C GLU A 79 -2.56 13.20 -9.74
N ARG A 80 -3.49 12.35 -10.20
CA ARG A 80 -4.79 12.21 -9.55
C ARG A 80 -4.54 11.52 -8.21
N LYS A 81 -4.41 12.31 -7.14
CA LYS A 81 -4.71 11.86 -5.78
C LYS A 81 -6.20 11.47 -5.74
N LEU A 82 -6.50 10.26 -6.19
CA LEU A 82 -7.77 9.62 -5.92
C LEU A 82 -7.91 9.54 -4.39
N PRO A 83 -9.13 9.73 -3.85
CA PRO A 83 -9.37 9.46 -2.43
C PRO A 83 -8.96 8.01 -2.13
N ALA A 84 -8.45 7.78 -0.92
CA ALA A 84 -8.08 6.44 -0.47
C ALA A 84 -9.25 5.46 -0.68
N PRO A 85 -8.99 4.18 -1.00
CA PRO A 85 -10.07 3.19 -1.18
C PRO A 85 -10.96 3.17 0.06
N GLY A 86 -12.25 3.48 -0.11
CA GLY A 86 -13.22 3.60 0.99
C GLY A 86 -13.62 5.04 1.34
N TYR A 87 -12.99 6.05 0.75
CA TYR A 87 -13.32 7.46 0.94
C TYR A 87 -13.82 8.12 -0.36
N VAL A 88 -14.62 9.17 -0.22
CA VAL A 88 -15.10 10.05 -1.29
C VAL A 88 -14.97 11.50 -0.85
N TYR A 89 -14.95 12.42 -1.80
CA TYR A 89 -15.03 13.84 -1.49
C TYR A 89 -16.50 14.27 -1.45
N CYS A 90 -16.89 14.98 -0.40
CA CYS A 90 -18.22 15.57 -0.28
C CYS A 90 -18.45 16.54 -1.45
N PRO A 91 -19.52 16.38 -2.27
CA PRO A 91 -19.76 17.26 -3.41
C PRO A 91 -20.19 18.67 -2.99
N TYR A 92 -20.60 18.85 -1.73
CA TYR A 92 -21.08 20.13 -1.21
C TYR A 92 -19.97 20.99 -0.61
N CYS A 93 -18.97 20.38 0.04
CA CYS A 93 -17.89 21.14 0.70
C CYS A 93 -16.46 20.71 0.32
N GLY A 94 -16.29 19.59 -0.38
CA GLY A 94 -14.98 19.08 -0.81
C GLY A 94 -14.22 18.29 0.25
N GLU A 95 -14.77 18.07 1.44
CA GLU A 95 -14.13 17.30 2.52
C GLU A 95 -14.02 15.82 2.16
N GLN A 96 -12.93 15.16 2.55
CA GLN A 96 -12.82 13.71 2.38
C GLN A 96 -13.61 13.00 3.47
N ILE A 97 -14.62 12.24 3.06
CA ILE A 97 -15.54 11.52 3.94
C ILE A 97 -15.54 10.02 3.63
N PRO A 98 -15.85 9.16 4.61
CA PRO A 98 -16.04 7.73 4.35
C PRO A 98 -17.24 7.49 3.43
N LYS A 99 -17.13 6.54 2.48
CA LYS A 99 -18.24 6.11 1.61
C LYS A 99 -19.45 5.54 2.37
N THR A 100 -19.24 5.13 3.61
CA THR A 100 -20.28 4.61 4.50
C THR A 100 -21.03 5.70 5.27
N SER A 101 -20.56 6.95 5.21
CA SER A 101 -21.19 8.05 5.94
C SER A 101 -22.49 8.46 5.27
N LYS A 102 -23.57 8.57 6.05
CA LYS A 102 -24.89 9.04 5.57
C LYS A 102 -25.02 10.55 5.47
N PHE A 103 -24.14 11.27 6.16
CA PHE A 103 -24.09 12.74 6.19
C PHE A 103 -22.64 13.19 6.27
N CYS A 104 -22.34 14.38 5.75
CA CYS A 104 -21.01 14.96 5.83
C CYS A 104 -20.80 15.56 7.24
N PRO A 105 -19.76 15.19 8.00
CA PRO A 105 -19.50 15.76 9.32
C PRO A 105 -19.05 17.23 9.26
N ASN A 106 -18.62 17.70 8.08
CA ASN A 106 -18.17 19.08 7.88
C ASN A 106 -19.33 20.03 7.50
N CYS A 107 -20.22 19.63 6.59
CA CYS A 107 -21.29 20.51 6.10
C CYS A 107 -22.72 20.05 6.43
N GLY A 108 -22.90 18.87 7.02
CA GLY A 108 -24.21 18.32 7.38
C GLY A 108 -25.03 17.81 6.17
N ALA A 109 -24.55 17.96 4.95
CA ALA A 109 -25.25 17.49 3.76
C ALA A 109 -25.37 15.96 3.77
N ALA A 110 -26.55 15.45 3.39
CA ALA A 110 -26.75 14.02 3.19
C ALA A 110 -25.80 13.48 2.13
N GLN A 111 -25.33 12.25 2.34
CA GLN A 111 -24.44 11.50 1.47
C GLN A 111 -25.14 10.16 1.24
N ASP A 112 -25.96 10.11 0.19
CA ASP A 112 -26.74 8.97 -0.26
C ASP A 112 -26.14 8.27 -1.48
#